data_AF-A0A4R8VGD4-F1
#
_entry.id   AF-A0A4R8VGD4-F1
#
_cell.length_a   1.000
_cell.length_b   1.000
_cell.length_c   1.000
_cell.angle_alpha   90.00
_cell.angle_beta   90.00
_cell.angle_gamma   90.00
#
_symmetry.space_group_name_H-M   'P 1'
#
loop_
_entity.id
_entity.type
_entity.pdbx_description
1 polymer ?
#
loop_
_entity_poly.entity_id
_entity_poly.type
_entity_poly.pdbx_seq_one_letter_code
_entity_poly.pdbx_strand_id
1 'polypeptide(L)'
;MGCRDQRETCVIHLGASHPASAGLRWLRRDHKLEQAQRTFLDASVASYTGPMALKADEVYEAGLDLSRAERAVVAHRLLASLHPEQGADQREVDQVWQAEIGSRVDDILNGNVELGNFEETRATARALLDDLRK
;
A
#
# COMPACT_ATOMS: atom_id res chain seq x y z
N MET A 1 -38.79 6.26 26.91
CA MET A 1 -39.64 7.05 25.98
C MET A 1 -39.10 8.47 26.00
N GLY A 2 -38.75 9.15 24.91
CA GLY A 2 -38.90 8.87 23.49
C GLY A 2 -38.12 9.93 22.70
N CYS A 3 -37.78 9.59 21.46
CA CYS A 3 -36.77 10.18 20.59
C CYS A 3 -36.99 11.62 20.12
N ARG A 4 -35.85 12.25 19.79
CA ARG A 4 -35.66 13.43 18.94
C ARG A 4 -36.23 13.22 17.53
N ASP A 5 -36.91 14.24 17.02
CA ASP A 5 -37.06 14.52 15.59
C ASP A 5 -36.96 16.04 15.38
N GLN A 6 -36.10 16.45 14.46
CA GLN A 6 -36.31 17.61 13.59
C GLN A 6 -35.27 17.56 12.46
N ARG A 7 -35.76 17.11 11.30
CA ARG A 7 -35.54 17.64 9.94
C ARG A 7 -34.60 18.86 9.90
N GLU A 8 -33.58 18.80 9.06
CA GLU A 8 -33.34 19.80 8.00
C GLU A 8 -32.06 19.50 7.19
N THR A 9 -32.26 19.39 5.89
CA THR A 9 -31.27 19.27 4.82
C THR A 9 -30.42 20.54 4.76
N CYS A 10 -29.10 20.42 4.95
CA CYS A 10 -28.20 21.56 4.81
C CYS A 10 -27.47 21.50 3.45
N VAL A 11 -28.00 22.24 2.47
CA VAL A 11 -27.29 22.67 1.26
C VAL A 11 -26.65 24.02 1.59
N ILE A 12 -25.32 24.13 1.51
CA ILE A 12 -24.64 25.42 1.70
C ILE A 12 -24.09 25.89 0.35
N HIS A 13 -24.70 26.96 -0.14
CA HIS A 13 -24.24 27.80 -1.24
C HIS A 13 -22.94 28.54 -0.88
N LEU A 14 -21.94 28.50 -1.78
CA LEU A 14 -20.75 29.34 -1.72
C LEU A 14 -21.07 30.72 -2.32
N GLY A 15 -21.19 31.73 -1.45
CA GLY A 15 -21.26 33.14 -1.82
C GLY A 15 -19.87 33.77 -1.84
N ALA A 16 -19.51 34.40 -2.97
CA ALA A 16 -18.30 35.17 -3.16
C ALA A 16 -18.33 36.50 -2.39
N SER A 17 -17.17 36.94 -1.86
CA SER A 17 -16.86 38.35 -1.64
C SER A 17 -15.35 38.55 -1.47
N HIS A 18 -14.76 39.32 -2.39
CA HIS A 18 -13.44 39.96 -2.26
C HIS A 18 -13.53 41.13 -1.27
N PRO A 19 -12.38 41.57 -0.73
CA PRO A 19 -11.90 42.88 -1.15
C PRO A 19 -10.38 42.95 -1.41
N ALA A 20 -10.04 43.87 -2.32
CA ALA A 20 -8.70 44.26 -2.71
C ALA A 20 -7.97 45.06 -1.61
N SER A 21 -6.64 44.90 -1.52
CA SER A 21 -5.68 46.02 -1.59
C SER A 21 -4.23 45.60 -1.29
N ALA A 22 -3.32 46.38 -1.90
CA ALA A 22 -1.95 46.67 -1.47
C ALA A 22 -0.79 45.75 -1.95
N GLY A 23 0.02 46.31 -2.85
CA GLY A 23 1.47 46.34 -2.62
C GLY A 23 2.36 45.46 -3.50
N LEU A 24 2.39 45.71 -4.81
CA LEU A 24 3.47 45.23 -5.69
C LEU A 24 4.81 45.89 -5.30
N ARG A 25 5.68 45.17 -4.60
CA ARG A 25 7.11 45.52 -4.43
C ARG A 25 7.92 44.28 -4.08
N TRP A 26 8.25 43.42 -5.06
CA TRP A 26 9.45 42.55 -5.03
C TRP A 26 9.75 42.07 -6.46
N LEU A 27 10.25 42.99 -7.30
CA LEU A 27 10.90 42.67 -8.57
C LEU A 27 12.42 42.66 -8.32
N ARG A 28 12.92 41.51 -7.89
CA ARG A 28 14.32 41.09 -8.07
C ARG A 28 14.33 39.56 -8.08
N ARG A 29 14.08 39.01 -9.27
CA ARG A 29 14.21 37.58 -9.53
C ARG A 29 15.71 37.31 -9.66
N ASP A 30 16.30 36.69 -8.63
CA ASP A 30 17.72 36.39 -8.58
C ASP A 30 18.10 35.37 -9.66
N HIS A 31 18.65 35.86 -10.76
CA HIS A 31 19.12 35.09 -11.92
C HIS A 31 20.28 34.13 -11.58
N LYS A 32 20.78 34.15 -10.33
CA LYS A 32 21.89 33.31 -9.85
C LYS A 32 21.45 31.92 -9.35
N LEU A 33 20.17 31.69 -9.05
CA LEU A 33 19.69 30.39 -8.56
C LEU A 33 19.42 29.38 -9.70
N GLU A 34 19.05 29.85 -10.89
CA GLU A 34 18.83 28.96 -12.06
C GLU A 34 20.14 28.42 -12.66
N GLN A 35 21.27 29.12 -12.50
CA GLN A 35 22.56 28.63 -12.97
C GLN A 35 23.15 27.53 -12.08
N ALA A 36 22.91 27.59 -10.76
CA ALA A 36 23.38 26.56 -9.82
C ALA A 36 22.66 25.21 -9.98
N GLN A 37 21.41 25.21 -10.46
CA GLN A 37 20.69 23.97 -10.81
C GLN A 37 21.16 23.38 -12.14
N ARG A 38 21.66 24.20 -13.08
CA ARG A 38 22.15 23.74 -14.39
C ARG A 38 23.52 23.07 -14.32
N THR A 39 24.42 23.49 -13.43
CA THR A 39 25.74 22.86 -13.24
C THR A 39 25.70 21.56 -12.44
N PHE A 40 24.63 21.27 -11.70
CA PHE A 40 24.50 19.99 -11.01
C PHE A 40 24.04 18.84 -11.94
N LEU A 41 23.34 19.16 -13.04
CA LEU A 41 22.80 18.19 -13.98
C LEU A 41 23.76 17.79 -15.11
N ASP A 42 24.87 18.51 -15.31
CA ASP A 42 25.80 18.27 -16.43
C ASP A 42 26.99 17.35 -16.07
N ALA A 43 27.21 17.07 -14.79
CA ALA A 43 28.32 16.23 -14.31
C ALA A 43 27.96 14.74 -14.10
N SER A 44 26.70 14.35 -14.32
CA SER A 44 26.20 13.01 -13.98
C SER A 44 25.84 12.15 -15.20
N VAL A 45 25.79 12.72 -16.42
CA VAL A 45 25.24 12.03 -17.60
C VAL A 45 26.33 11.40 -18.49
N ALA A 46 27.59 11.46 -18.09
CA ALA A 46 28.66 10.77 -18.80
C ALA A 46 28.74 9.29 -18.38
N SER A 47 28.07 8.43 -19.15
CA SER A 47 28.37 6.98 -19.33
C SER A 47 27.49 5.93 -18.63
N TYR A 48 26.16 5.99 -18.80
CA TYR A 48 25.32 4.79 -18.64
C TYR A 48 24.34 4.60 -19.81
N THR A 49 24.89 4.35 -20.99
CA THR A 49 24.13 3.87 -22.17
C THR A 49 24.61 2.46 -22.55
N GLY A 50 24.36 1.50 -21.67
CA GLY A 50 24.23 0.09 -21.99
C GLY A 50 22.91 -0.42 -21.39
N PRO A 51 22.34 -1.55 -21.83
CA PRO A 51 21.12 -2.07 -21.21
C PRO A 51 21.43 -2.41 -19.74
N MET A 52 21.05 -1.53 -18.82
CA MET A 52 21.25 -1.64 -17.38
C MET A 52 20.30 -2.66 -16.75
N ALA A 53 20.18 -3.83 -17.37
CA ALA A 53 19.58 -4.99 -16.72
C ALA A 53 20.70 -5.69 -15.97
N LEU A 54 20.76 -5.47 -14.65
CA LEU A 54 21.58 -6.30 -13.77
C LEU A 54 21.16 -7.76 -13.95
N LYS A 55 22.14 -8.67 -13.97
CA LYS A 55 21.84 -10.11 -13.95
C LYS A 55 21.27 -10.49 -12.59
N ALA A 56 20.50 -11.59 -12.55
CA ALA A 56 19.91 -12.07 -11.30
C ALA A 56 20.96 -12.28 -10.19
N ASP A 57 22.13 -12.79 -10.54
CA ASP A 57 23.24 -13.01 -9.60
C ASP A 57 23.79 -11.68 -9.03
N GLU A 58 23.88 -10.64 -9.85
CA GLU A 58 24.34 -9.31 -9.42
C GLU A 58 23.34 -8.65 -8.45
N VAL A 59 22.04 -8.86 -8.68
CA VAL A 59 20.97 -8.42 -7.77
C VAL A 59 21.01 -9.20 -6.47
N TYR A 60 21.29 -10.51 -6.53
CA TYR A 60 21.42 -11.36 -5.36
C TYR A 60 22.58 -10.91 -4.46
N GLU A 61 23.78 -10.76 -5.03
CA GLU A 61 24.97 -10.33 -4.30
C GLU A 61 24.78 -8.93 -3.68
N ALA A 62 24.25 -7.98 -4.44
CA ALA A 62 23.93 -6.64 -3.91
C ALA A 62 22.87 -6.69 -2.79
N GLY A 63 21.97 -7.67 -2.84
CA GLY A 63 20.98 -7.90 -1.79
C GLY A 63 21.60 -8.42 -0.48
N LEU A 64 22.73 -9.14 -0.53
CA LEU A 64 23.39 -9.67 0.67
C LEU A 64 24.01 -8.56 1.54
N ASP A 65 24.42 -7.45 0.93
CA ASP A 65 24.96 -6.27 1.62
C ASP A 65 23.91 -5.50 2.43
N LEU A 66 22.62 -5.71 2.14
CA LEU A 66 21.51 -5.09 2.88
C LEU A 66 21.32 -5.74 4.25
N SER A 67 20.80 -4.98 5.22
CA SER A 67 20.35 -5.56 6.48
C SER A 67 19.17 -6.52 6.27
N ARG A 68 18.89 -7.39 7.26
CA ARG A 68 17.75 -8.33 7.19
C ARG A 68 16.42 -7.63 6.93
N ALA A 69 16.20 -6.46 7.54
CA ALA A 69 14.96 -5.69 7.38
C ALA A 69 14.86 -5.11 5.96
N GLU A 70 15.95 -4.57 5.41
CA GLU A 70 15.99 -4.03 4.05
C GLU A 70 15.81 -5.14 3.00
N ARG A 71 16.44 -6.31 3.21
CA ARG A 71 16.20 -7.49 2.36
C ARG A 71 14.73 -7.90 2.33
N ALA A 72 14.05 -7.88 3.47
CA ALA A 72 12.62 -8.21 3.53
C ALA A 72 11.78 -7.23 2.69
N VAL A 73 12.08 -5.93 2.75
CA VAL A 73 11.41 -4.90 1.94
C VAL A 73 11.66 -5.12 0.45
N VAL A 74 12.91 -5.37 0.04
CA VAL A 74 13.27 -5.62 -1.36
C VAL A 74 12.60 -6.90 -1.87
N ALA A 75 12.67 -8.00 -1.11
CA ALA A 75 12.02 -9.26 -1.46
C ALA A 75 10.50 -9.09 -1.63
N HIS A 76 9.84 -8.37 -0.72
CA HIS A 76 8.41 -8.07 -0.84
C HIS A 76 8.10 -7.30 -2.13
N ARG A 77 8.89 -6.28 -2.48
CA ARG A 77 8.70 -5.50 -3.71
C ARG A 77 8.93 -6.32 -4.97
N LEU A 78 9.94 -7.19 -4.98
CA LEU A 78 10.21 -8.11 -6.08
C LEU A 78 9.09 -9.14 -6.22
N LEU A 79 8.53 -9.65 -5.12
CA LEU A 79 7.38 -10.54 -5.17
C LEU A 79 6.13 -9.84 -5.71
N ALA A 80 5.86 -8.62 -5.24
CA ALA A 80 4.75 -7.80 -5.70
C ALA A 80 4.85 -7.41 -7.19
N SER A 81 6.06 -7.37 -7.77
CA SER A 81 6.19 -7.09 -9.21
C SER A 81 5.82 -8.30 -10.09
N LEU A 82 5.94 -9.53 -9.57
CA LEU A 82 5.49 -10.75 -10.23
C LEU A 82 3.97 -10.90 -10.18
N HIS A 83 3.37 -10.40 -9.11
CA HIS A 83 1.94 -10.31 -8.91
C HIS A 83 1.53 -8.85 -8.88
N PRO A 84 1.66 -8.12 -10.02
CA PRO A 84 1.22 -6.74 -10.06
C PRO A 84 -0.23 -6.72 -9.58
N GLU A 85 -0.57 -5.75 -8.74
CA GLU A 85 -1.93 -5.57 -8.21
C GLU A 85 -2.91 -5.24 -9.35
N GLN A 86 -3.13 -6.18 -10.26
CA GLN A 86 -4.43 -6.41 -10.85
C GLN A 86 -5.23 -7.05 -9.74
N GLY A 87 -5.56 -6.23 -8.72
CA GLY A 87 -6.37 -6.68 -7.61
C GLY A 87 -7.59 -7.36 -8.20
N ALA A 88 -7.82 -8.62 -7.81
CA ALA A 88 -9.11 -9.22 -8.05
C ALA A 88 -10.17 -8.21 -7.60
N ASP A 89 -11.25 -8.05 -8.37
CA ASP A 89 -12.31 -7.13 -7.98
C ASP A 89 -12.70 -7.48 -6.54
N GLN A 90 -12.52 -6.53 -5.61
CA GLN A 90 -12.78 -6.78 -4.20
C GLN A 90 -14.20 -7.33 -4.01
N ARG A 91 -15.15 -6.94 -4.87
CA ARG A 91 -16.52 -7.46 -4.86
C ARG A 91 -16.60 -8.93 -5.24
N GLU A 92 -15.81 -9.37 -6.21
CA GLU A 92 -15.73 -10.79 -6.61
C GLU A 92 -15.11 -11.61 -5.47
N VAL A 93 -14.02 -11.11 -4.88
CA VAL A 93 -13.38 -11.73 -3.71
C VAL A 93 -14.37 -11.86 -2.56
N ASP A 94 -15.07 -10.78 -2.22
CA ASP A 94 -16.05 -10.75 -1.14
C ASP A 94 -17.21 -11.73 -1.43
N GLN A 95 -17.68 -11.82 -2.67
CA GLN A 95 -18.74 -12.76 -3.05
C GLN A 95 -18.29 -14.22 -2.91
N VAL A 96 -17.09 -14.56 -3.37
CA VAL A 96 -16.54 -15.92 -3.25
C VAL A 96 -16.34 -16.29 -1.77
N TRP A 97 -15.79 -15.37 -0.97
CA TRP A 97 -15.64 -15.59 0.47
C TRP A 97 -16.98 -15.73 1.19
N GLN A 98 -17.96 -14.91 0.84
CA GLN A 98 -19.30 -14.99 1.44
C GLN A 98 -19.96 -16.34 1.12
N ALA A 99 -19.81 -16.83 -0.12
CA ALA A 99 -20.32 -18.13 -0.54
C ALA A 99 -19.63 -19.28 0.22
N GLU A 100 -18.30 -19.24 0.33
CA GLU A 100 -17.53 -20.24 1.06
C GLU A 100 -17.87 -20.27 2.56
N ILE A 101 -17.95 -19.11 3.20
CA ILE A 101 -18.35 -19.00 4.61
C ILE A 101 -19.76 -19.53 4.80
N GLY A 102 -20.70 -19.16 3.91
CA GLY A 102 -22.07 -19.67 3.93
C GLY A 102 -22.11 -21.19 3.87
N SER A 103 -21.41 -21.79 2.89
CA SER A 103 -21.32 -23.24 2.74
C SER A 103 -20.77 -23.93 4.00
N ARG A 104 -19.70 -23.38 4.60
CA ARG A 104 -19.11 -23.96 5.81
C ARG A 104 -20.04 -23.84 7.02
N VAL A 105 -20.76 -22.73 7.14
CA VAL A 105 -21.76 -22.57 8.21
C VAL A 105 -22.89 -23.59 8.02
N ASP A 106 -23.37 -23.78 6.79
CA ASP A 106 -24.40 -24.77 6.50
C ASP A 106 -23.91 -26.19 6.83
N ASP A 107 -22.66 -26.53 6.49
CA ASP A 107 -22.09 -27.83 6.85
C ASP A 107 -22.02 -28.04 8.36
N ILE A 108 -21.67 -27.02 9.13
CA ILE A 108 -21.66 -27.06 10.59
C ILE A 108 -23.08 -27.25 11.14
N LEU A 109 -24.04 -26.46 10.67
CA LEU A 109 -25.41 -26.47 11.16
C LEU A 109 -26.15 -27.76 10.80
N ASN A 110 -25.85 -28.34 9.64
CA ASN A 110 -26.43 -29.61 9.20
C ASN A 110 -25.70 -30.84 9.78
N GLY A 111 -24.59 -30.64 10.49
CA GLY A 111 -23.79 -31.73 11.06
C GLY A 111 -23.01 -32.54 10.01
N ASN A 112 -22.71 -31.92 8.85
CA ASN A 112 -21.91 -32.52 7.79
C ASN A 112 -20.40 -32.56 8.14
N VAL A 113 -19.99 -31.89 9.21
CA VAL A 113 -18.60 -31.82 9.67
C VAL A 113 -18.50 -32.17 11.16
N GLU A 114 -17.39 -32.80 11.53
CA GLU A 114 -17.03 -33.03 12.92
C GLU A 114 -16.34 -31.79 13.50
N LEU A 115 -16.86 -31.27 14.61
CA LEU A 115 -16.29 -30.11 15.30
C LEU A 115 -15.23 -30.55 16.31
N GLY A 116 -14.03 -30.00 16.20
CA GLY A 116 -12.94 -30.21 17.15
C GLY A 116 -12.96 -29.22 18.33
N ASN A 117 -12.08 -29.45 19.29
CA ASN A 117 -11.87 -28.50 20.40
C ASN A 117 -11.12 -27.24 19.90
N PHE A 118 -11.66 -26.07 20.24
CA PHE A 118 -11.10 -24.79 19.82
C PHE A 118 -9.67 -24.56 20.37
N GLU A 119 -9.42 -24.83 21.65
CA GLU A 119 -8.12 -24.56 22.27
C GLU A 119 -7.03 -25.50 21.73
N GLU A 120 -7.37 -26.77 21.46
CA GLU A 120 -6.46 -27.71 20.82
C GLU A 120 -6.10 -27.28 19.40
N THR A 121 -7.09 -26.87 18.62
CA THR A 121 -6.90 -26.34 17.25
C THR A 121 -6.02 -25.09 17.28
N ARG A 122 -6.30 -24.17 18.21
CA ARG A 122 -5.54 -22.93 18.39
C ARG A 122 -4.10 -23.19 18.83
N ALA A 123 -3.88 -24.11 19.77
CA ALA A 123 -2.55 -24.48 20.24
C ALA A 123 -1.72 -25.08 19.09
N THR A 124 -2.33 -25.96 18.29
CA THR A 124 -1.71 -26.56 17.10
C THR A 124 -1.30 -25.50 16.08
N ALA A 125 -2.22 -24.60 15.73
CA ALA A 125 -1.93 -23.53 14.78
C ALA A 125 -0.80 -22.61 15.26
N ARG A 126 -0.79 -22.28 16.56
CA ARG A 126 0.25 -21.43 17.15
C ARG A 126 1.61 -22.11 17.16
N ALA A 127 1.67 -23.40 17.50
CA ALA A 127 2.90 -24.18 17.44
C ALA A 127 3.47 -24.23 16.02
N LEU A 128 2.60 -24.39 15.00
CA LEU A 128 3.01 -24.40 13.59
C LEU A 128 3.57 -23.04 13.15
N LEU A 129 2.93 -21.93 13.54
CA LEU A 129 3.42 -20.59 13.24
C LEU A 129 4.75 -20.28 13.94
N ASP A 130 4.92 -20.74 15.19
CA ASP A 130 6.18 -20.58 15.91
C ASP A 130 7.31 -21.41 15.28
N ASP A 131 7.01 -22.57 14.70
CA ASP A 131 7.99 -23.36 13.96
C ASP A 131 8.45 -22.68 12.67
N LEU A 132 7.51 -22.10 11.90
CA LEU A 132 7.81 -21.34 10.68
C LEU A 132 8.62 -20.06 10.94
N ARG A 133 8.67 -19.58 12.18
CA ARG A 133 9.36 -18.33 12.55
C ARG A 133 10.82 -18.52 12.97
N LYS A 134 11.24 -19.77 13.24
CA LYS A 134 12.63 -20.11 13.59
C LYS A 134 13.53 -20.01 12.36
#